data_AF-A0A174PLM0-F1
#
_entry.id   AF-A0A174PLM0-F1
#
_cell.length_a   1.000
_cell.length_b   1.000
_cell.length_c   1.000
_cell.angle_alpha   90.00
_cell.angle_beta   90.00
_cell.angle_gamma   90.00
#
_symmetry.space_group_name_H-M   'P 1'
#
loop_
_entity.id
_entity.type
_entity.pdbx_description
1 polymer ?
#
loop_
_entity_poly.entity_id
_entity_poly.type
_entity_poly.pdbx_seq_one_letter_code
_entity_poly.pdbx_strand_id
1 'polypeptide(L)' 'MANVFDAAKYILERLGEMSTMKLQKLCYYAQAWSLVWDDVPLFDGYMVEKVFNILWYDDNHGDNNRCVCRSYLKHT' A
#
# COMPACT_ATOMS: atom_id res chain seq x y z
N MET A 1 -1.49 5.84 -14.38
CA MET A 1 -0.25 5.53 -13.66
C MET A 1 -0.59 4.48 -12.61
N ALA A 2 0.33 3.58 -12.25
CA ALA A 2 0.03 2.56 -11.24
C ALA A 2 -0.19 3.22 -9.87
N ASN A 3 -1.03 2.62 -9.03
CA ASN A 3 -1.20 3.02 -7.64
C ASN A 3 -0.69 1.93 -6.68
N VAL A 4 -0.65 2.24 -5.39
CA VAL A 4 -0.16 1.32 -4.36
C VAL A 4 -0.97 0.01 -4.26
N PHE A 5 -2.24 -0.01 -4.67
CA PHE A 5 -3.07 -1.21 -4.68
C PHE A 5 -2.68 -2.15 -5.83
N ASP A 6 -2.28 -1.61 -6.98
CA ASP A 6 -1.77 -2.41 -8.10
C ASP A 6 -0.48 -3.14 -7.68
N ALA A 7 0.43 -2.42 -7.01
CA ALA A 7 1.65 -3.00 -6.45
C ALA A 7 1.34 -4.05 -5.37
N ALA A 8 0.42 -3.75 -4.45
CA ALA A 8 0.02 -4.68 -3.39
C ALA A 8 -0.62 -5.95 -3.95
N LYS A 9 -1.51 -5.82 -4.94
CA LYS A 9 -2.14 -6.95 -5.64
C LYS A 9 -1.09 -7.81 -6.33
N TYR A 10 -0.14 -7.20 -7.05
CA TYR A 10 0.94 -7.91 -7.71
C TYR A 10 1.79 -8.71 -6.71
N ILE A 11 2.14 -8.11 -5.57
CA ILE A 11 2.91 -8.78 -4.52
C ILE A 11 2.14 -9.98 -3.95
N LEU A 12 0.85 -9.83 -3.66
CA LEU A 12 0.01 -10.91 -3.14
C LEU A 12 -0.18 -12.04 -4.16
N GLU A 13 -0.36 -11.74 -5.44
CA GLU A 13 -0.46 -12.73 -6.50
C GLU A 13 0.83 -13.56 -6.66
N ARG A 14 1.99 -12.94 -6.42
CA ARG A 14 3.30 -13.59 -6.58
C ARG A 14 3.79 -14.32 -5.32
N LEU A 15 3.53 -13.76 -4.15
CA LEU A 15 4.11 -14.22 -2.88
C LEU A 15 3.08 -14.84 -1.92
N GLY A 16 1.80 -14.79 -2.28
CA GLY A 16 0.70 -15.29 -1.46
C GLY A 16 0.28 -14.33 -0.34
N GLU A 17 -0.71 -14.77 0.44
CA GLU A 17 -1.24 -14.03 1.58
C GLU A 17 -0.16 -13.79 2.64
N MET A 18 -0.20 -12.60 3.24
CA MET A 18 0.74 -12.21 4.29
C MET A 18 0.11 -11.19 5.23
N SER A 19 0.77 -10.93 6.35
CA SER A 19 0.32 -9.88 7.25
C SER A 19 0.36 -8.52 6.57
N THR A 20 -0.61 -7.68 6.92
CA THR A 20 -0.75 -6.31 6.43
C THR A 20 0.55 -5.52 6.56
N MET A 21 1.27 -5.71 7.66
CA MET A 21 2.55 -5.02 7.89
C MET A 21 3.69 -5.50 7.00
N LYS A 22 3.74 -6.79 6.66
CA LYS A 22 4.71 -7.30 5.69
C LYS A 22 4.43 -6.72 4.30
N LEU A 23 3.17 -6.73 3.87
CA LEU A 23 2.75 -6.16 2.59
C LEU A 23 3.07 -4.66 2.50
N GLN A 24 2.82 -3.90 3.57
CA GLN A 24 3.15 -2.47 3.62
C GLN A 24 4.63 -2.20 3.40
N LYS A 25 5.50 -2.93 4.12
CA LYS A 25 6.95 -2.77 4.00
C LYS A 25 7.42 -3.09 2.58
N LEU A 26 6.84 -4.12 1.96
CA LEU A 26 7.19 -4.48 0.58
C LEU A 26 6.81 -3.37 -0.42
N CYS A 27 5.60 -2.80 -0.32
CA CYS A 27 5.23 -1.66 -1.17
C CYS A 27 6.14 -0.43 -0.93
N TYR A 28 6.46 -0.14 0.34
CA TYR A 28 7.35 0.95 0.70
C TYR A 28 8.75 0.76 0.11
N TYR A 29 9.34 -0.41 0.28
CA TYR A 29 10.66 -0.71 -0.26
C TYR A 29 10.67 -0.74 -1.79
N ALA A 30 9.60 -1.19 -2.44
CA ALA A 30 9.48 -1.14 -3.90
C ALA A 30 9.47 0.30 -4.43
N GLN A 31 8.71 1.20 -3.79
CA GLN A 31 8.70 2.63 -4.15
C GLN A 31 10.06 3.26 -3.90
N ALA A 32 10.66 3.01 -2.74
CA ALA A 32 11.99 3.54 -2.40
C ALA A 32 13.06 3.02 -3.37
N TRP A 33 12.98 1.76 -3.80
CA TRP A 33 13.89 1.18 -4.77
C TRP A 33 13.80 1.89 -6.12
N SER A 34 12.59 2.09 -6.65
CA SER A 34 12.35 2.82 -7.89
C SER A 34 12.89 4.25 -7.81
N LEU A 35 12.66 4.94 -6.68
CA LEU A 35 13.18 6.30 -6.49
C LEU A 35 14.71 6.35 -6.40
N VAL A 36 15.36 5.39 -5.75
CA VAL A 36 16.82 5.40 -5.58
C VAL A 36 17.53 5.06 -6.90
N TRP A 37 16.98 4.15 -7.69
CA TRP A 37 17.65 3.65 -8.90
C TRP A 37 17.26 4.40 -10.16
N ASP A 38 15.99 4.76 -10.29
CA ASP A 38 15.43 5.31 -11.52
C ASP A 38 15.02 6.79 -11.37
N ASP A 39 15.16 7.38 -10.17
CA ASP A 39 14.66 8.74 -9.82
C ASP A 39 13.18 8.97 -10.18
N VAL A 40 12.43 7.88 -10.36
CA VAL A 40 11.02 7.88 -10.78
C VAL A 40 10.20 7.07 -9.79
N PRO A 41 9.05 7.58 -9.31
CA PRO A 41 8.17 6.82 -8.43
C PRO A 41 7.55 5.63 -9.17
N LEU A 42 7.48 4.47 -8.50
CA LEU A 42 6.83 3.28 -9.04
C LEU A 42 5.31 3.46 -9.18
N PHE A 43 4.72 4.19 -8.23
CA PHE A 43 3.31 4.55 -8.23
C PHE A 43 3.10 5.96 -7.64
N ASP A 44 1.93 6.54 -7.94
CA ASP A 44 1.54 7.86 -7.46
C ASP A 44 1.31 7.89 -5.94
N GLY A 45 1.78 8.95 -5.30
CA GLY A 45 1.67 9.19 -3.86
C GLY A 45 2.93 8.81 -3.07
N TYR A 46 2.93 9.15 -1.79
CA TYR A 46 4.02 8.84 -0.86
C TYR A 46 3.47 8.10 0.35
N MET A 47 4.26 7.14 0.85
CA MET A 47 3.95 6.38 2.05
C MET A 47 4.67 7.03 3.24
N VAL A 48 3.92 7.54 4.23
CA VAL A 48 4.45 8.20 5.43
C VAL A 48 4.14 7.42 6.70
N GLU A 49 5.12 7.36 7.62
CA GLU A 49 5.05 6.85 9.00
C GLU A 49 4.41 5.46 9.21
N LYS A 50 3.92 5.19 10.45
CA LYS A 50 2.97 4.11 10.69
C LYS A 50 1.76 4.37 9.82
N VAL A 51 1.10 3.29 9.42
CA VAL A 51 -0.22 3.27 8.83
C VAL A 51 -0.21 3.28 7.30
N PHE A 52 -0.96 2.32 6.79
CA PHE A 52 -1.95 2.45 5.71
C PHE A 52 -2.86 3.72 5.80
N ASN A 53 -2.37 4.84 6.32
CA ASN A 53 -2.95 6.15 6.09
C ASN A 53 -2.44 6.58 4.73
N ILE A 54 -2.83 5.81 3.72
CA ILE A 54 -2.78 6.29 2.37
C ILE A 54 -3.84 7.38 2.34
N LEU A 55 -3.42 8.64 2.44
CA LEU A 55 -4.29 9.80 2.31
C LEU A 55 -4.84 9.82 0.87
N TRP A 56 -5.89 9.05 0.60
CA TRP A 56 -6.71 9.19 -0.60
C TRP A 56 -8.05 9.80 -0.22
N TYR A 57 -8.40 10.83 -0.99
CA TYR A 57 -9.65 11.57 -0.93
C TYR A 57 -10.70 10.88 -1.82
N ASP A 58 -11.15 9.68 -1.43
CA ASP A 58 -12.25 8.99 -2.11
C ASP A 58 -13.18 8.35 -1.07
N ASP A 59 -14.43 8.82 -1.04
CA ASP A 59 -15.45 8.37 -0.09
C ASP A 59 -16.09 7.02 -0.44
N ASN A 60 -15.76 6.42 -1.59
CA ASN A 60 -16.42 5.20 -2.08
C ASN A 60 -15.49 3.98 -2.30
N HIS A 61 -14.23 4.02 -1.87
CA HIS A 61 -13.31 2.90 -2.08
C HIS A 61 -13.24 1.91 -0.90
N GLY A 62 -13.72 0.68 -1.12
CA GLY A 62 -13.57 -0.48 -0.21
C GLY A 62 -14.80 -0.78 0.65
N ASP A 63 -14.93 -2.03 1.11
CA ASP A 63 -15.93 -2.42 2.10
C ASP A 63 -15.42 -2.10 3.51
N ASN A 64 -16.23 -1.39 4.31
CA ASN A 64 -15.88 -1.03 5.70
C ASN A 64 -15.68 -2.25 6.63
N ASN A 65 -15.94 -3.46 6.14
CA ASN A 65 -15.80 -4.71 6.88
C ASN A 65 -14.47 -5.45 6.60
N ARG A 66 -13.75 -5.16 5.50
CA ARG A 66 -12.47 -5.82 5.18
C ARG A 66 -11.37 -4.85 4.75
N CYS A 67 -11.71 -3.65 4.29
CA CYS A 67 -10.74 -2.65 3.91
C CYS A 67 -10.09 -2.02 5.16
N VAL A 68 -8.87 -2.48 5.46
CA VAL A 68 -8.02 -1.96 6.56
C VAL A 68 -7.78 -0.45 6.44
N CYS A 69 -7.87 0.09 5.23
CA CYS A 69 -7.59 1.49 4.91
C CYS A 69 -8.58 2.49 5.55
N ARG A 70 -9.76 2.06 6.04
CA ARG A 70 -10.73 2.92 6.76
C ARG A 70 -11.17 2.42 8.14
N SER A 71 -10.74 1.23 8.58
CA SER A 71 -11.29 0.65 9.80
C SER A 71 -10.61 1.20 11.07
N TYR A 72 -11.40 1.51 12.11
CA TYR A 72 -10.93 1.82 13.46
C TYR A 72 -10.24 0.62 14.16
N LEU A 73 -10.27 -0.55 13.52
CA LEU A 73 -9.54 -1.73 13.97
C LEU A 73 -8.06 -1.51 13.65
N LYS A 74 -7.32 -1.02 14.65
CA LYS A 74 -5.87 -1.12 14.64
C LYS A 74 -5.53 -2.61 14.61
N HIS A 75 -4.74 -3.03 13.63
CA HIS A 75 -4.10 -4.34 13.67
C HIS A 75 -3.32 -4.45 14.99
N THR A 76 -3.80 -5.30 15.91
CA THR A 76 -2.93 -5.91 16.92
C THR A 76 -1.97 -6.87 16.23
#